data_AF-A0A7J3UXP4-F1
#
_entry.id   AF-A0A7J3UXP4-F1
#
_cell.length_a   1.000
_cell.length_b   1.000
_cell.length_c   1.000
_cell.angle_alpha   90.00
_cell.angle_beta   90.00
_cell.angle_gamma   90.00
#
_symmetry.space_group_name_H-M   'P 1'
#
loop_
_entity.id
_entity.type
_entity.pdbx_description
1 polymer ?
#
loop_
_entity_poly.entity_id
_entity_poly.type
_entity_poly.pdbx_seq_one_letter_code
_entity_poly.pdbx_strand_id
1 'polypeptide(L)' 'MRIGYPCFNTSIGCTAGRTFRLKSYTEERLIQTVASNLECLKKTLLYNATKGILFFRISSDLVPFASHP' A
#
# COMPACT_ATOMS: atom_id res chain seq x y z
N MET A 1 -17.25 -12.60 -14.11
CA MET A 1 -16.98 -11.20 -13.67
C MET A 1 -16.20 -11.26 -12.36
N ARG A 2 -15.15 -10.45 -12.16
CA ARG A 2 -14.36 -10.40 -10.91
C ARG A 2 -14.68 -9.11 -10.17
N ILE A 3 -14.77 -9.17 -8.83
CA ILE A 3 -15.02 -8.02 -7.97
C ILE A 3 -13.70 -7.60 -7.31
N GLY A 4 -13.52 -6.29 -7.14
CA GLY A 4 -12.35 -5.71 -6.52
C GLY A 4 -12.63 -4.34 -5.90
N TYR A 5 -11.65 -3.84 -5.15
CA TYR A 5 -11.68 -2.51 -4.54
C TYR A 5 -10.31 -1.83 -4.65
N PRO A 6 -10.25 -0.49 -4.49
CA PRO A 6 -9.00 0.24 -4.64
C PRO A 6 -8.25 0.48 -3.33
N CYS A 7 -6.92 0.52 -3.44
CA CYS A 7 -5.93 1.08 -2.52
C CYS A 7 -5.76 0.42 -1.14
N PHE A 8 -6.80 0.28 -0.33
CA PHE A 8 -6.67 -0.22 1.04
C PHE A 8 -7.94 -0.90 1.57
N ASN A 9 -7.77 -1.70 2.61
CA ASN A 9 -8.84 -2.43 3.28
C ASN A 9 -9.03 -1.88 4.70
N THR A 10 -10.24 -1.39 5.00
CA THR A 10 -10.57 -0.77 6.30
C THR A 10 -10.59 -1.77 7.47
N SER A 11 -10.71 -3.07 7.20
CA SER A 11 -10.78 -4.13 8.23
C SER A 11 -9.41 -4.66 8.68
N ILE A 12 -8.32 -4.37 7.97
CA ILE A 12 -6.98 -4.93 8.25
C ILE A 12 -6.20 -4.09 9.27
N GLY A 13 -6.65 -2.86 9.57
CA GLY A 13 -6.02 -1.98 10.55
C GLY A 13 -4.66 -1.41 10.11
N CYS A 14 -4.31 -1.53 8.82
CA CYS A 14 -3.12 -0.92 8.26
C CYS A 14 -3.33 -0.53 6.78
N THR A 15 -2.44 0.29 6.22
CA THR A 15 -2.57 0.83 4.86
C THR A 15 -1.29 0.67 4.06
N ALA A 16 -1.45 0.35 2.77
CA ALA A 16 -0.36 0.27 1.78
C ALA A 16 -0.11 1.60 1.05
N GLY A 17 -0.70 2.70 1.53
CA GLY A 17 -0.54 4.04 0.98
C GLY A 17 -0.03 5.05 2.00
N ARG A 18 0.89 4.66 2.90
CA ARG A 18 1.55 5.65 3.77
C ARG A 18 2.51 6.48 2.94
N THR A 19 2.46 7.79 3.16
CA THR A 19 3.41 8.76 2.63
C THR A 19 3.89 9.68 3.75
N PHE A 20 4.83 10.57 3.44
CA PHE A 20 5.33 11.59 4.35
C PHE A 20 5.53 12.90 3.58
N ARG A 21 5.78 14.01 4.30
CA ARG A 21 6.05 15.29 3.63
C ARG A 21 7.44 15.28 3.01
N LEU A 22 7.59 15.82 1.81
CA LEU A 22 8.87 15.89 1.10
C LEU A 22 10.00 16.50 1.94
N LYS A 23 9.69 17.53 2.74
CA LYS A 23 10.64 18.15 3.68
C LYS A 23 11.29 17.20 4.69
N SER A 24 10.71 16.03 4.89
CA SER A 24 11.18 15.01 5.84
C SER A 24 11.76 13.78 5.14
N TYR A 25 12.09 13.92 3.85
CA TYR A 25 12.67 12.86 3.06
C TYR A 25 14.08 12.52 3.56
N THR A 26 14.28 11.24 3.87
CA THR A 26 15.59 10.60 4.00
C THR A 26 15.47 9.20 3.37
N GLU A 27 16.59 8.61 2.98
CA GLU A 27 16.60 7.25 2.42
C GLU A 27 16.04 6.24 3.41
N GLU A 28 16.42 6.35 4.69
CA GLU A 28 15.96 5.46 5.76
C GLU A 28 14.45 5.55 5.93
N ARG A 29 13.90 6.78 5.91
CA ARG A 29 12.45 6.99 6.03
C ARG A 29 11.71 6.45 4.82
N LEU A 30 12.26 6.60 3.62
CA LEU A 30 11.69 6.02 2.40
C LEU A 30 11.64 4.50 2.51
N ILE A 31 12.78 3.85 2.80
CA ILE A 31 12.90 2.40 2.94
C ILE A 31 11.92 1.87 4.00
N GLN A 32 11.87 2.49 5.17
CA GLN A 32 10.94 2.11 6.24
C GLN A 32 9.48 2.24 5.81
N THR A 33 9.13 3.32 5.11
CA THR A 33 7.76 3.56 4.65
C THR A 33 7.35 2.53 3.58
N VAL A 34 8.22 2.28 2.60
CA VAL A 34 7.99 1.28 1.53
C VAL A 34 7.87 -0.12 2.12
N ALA A 35 8.75 -0.51 3.04
CA ALA A 35 8.68 -1.80 3.72
C ALA A 35 7.34 -1.97 4.47
N SER A 36 6.90 -0.93 5.18
CA SER A 36 5.61 -0.93 5.89
C SER A 36 4.42 -1.04 4.91
N ASN A 37 4.47 -0.33 3.79
CA ASN A 37 3.41 -0.36 2.78
C ASN A 37 3.33 -1.74 2.11
N LEU A 38 4.47 -2.35 1.76
CA LEU A 38 4.53 -3.69 1.16
C LEU A 38 4.01 -4.77 2.10
N GLU A 39 4.30 -4.67 3.40
CA GLU A 39 3.75 -5.59 4.41
C GLU A 39 2.22 -5.47 4.50
N CYS A 40 1.69 -4.24 4.46
CA CYS A 40 0.23 -4.02 4.43
C CYS A 40 -0.42 -4.48 3.13
N LEU A 41 0.25 -4.31 1.99
CA LEU A 41 -0.21 -4.83 0.71
C LEU A 41 -0.31 -6.36 0.75
N LYS A 42 0.72 -7.04 1.26
CA LYS A 42 0.72 -8.50 1.44
C LYS A 42 -0.46 -8.97 2.30
N LYS A 43 -0.70 -8.33 3.45
CA LYS A 43 -1.85 -8.64 4.31
C LYS A 43 -3.18 -8.45 3.58
N THR A 44 -3.30 -7.39 2.78
CA THR A 44 -4.48 -7.10 1.96
C THR A 44 -4.72 -8.18 0.90
N LEU A 45 -3.68 -8.61 0.19
CA LEU A 45 -3.79 -9.66 -0.82
C LEU A 45 -4.12 -11.03 -0.20
N LEU A 46 -3.53 -11.36 0.95
CA LEU A 46 -3.86 -12.58 1.68
C LEU A 46 -5.32 -12.58 2.13
N TYR A 47 -5.79 -11.48 2.74
CA TYR A 47 -7.20 -11.33 3.10
C TYR A 47 -8.11 -11.49 1.88
N ASN A 48 -7.78 -10.81 0.78
CA ASN A 48 -8.56 -10.86 -0.46
C ASN A 48 -8.67 -12.28 -1.01
N ALA A 49 -7.57 -13.04 -1.02
CA ALA A 49 -7.56 -14.45 -1.41
C ALA A 49 -8.52 -15.29 -0.55
N THR A 50 -8.54 -15.08 0.77
CA THR A 50 -9.47 -15.79 1.68
C THR A 50 -10.94 -15.42 1.48
N LYS A 51 -11.23 -14.26 0.86
CA LYS A 51 -12.59 -13.75 0.59
C LYS A 51 -13.01 -13.89 -0.87
N GLY A 52 -12.17 -14.48 -1.73
CA GLY A 52 -12.46 -14.59 -3.17
C GLY A 52 -12.44 -13.26 -3.93
N ILE A 53 -11.82 -12.21 -3.38
CA ILE A 53 -11.67 -10.91 -4.04
C ILE A 53 -10.41 -10.94 -4.90
N LEU A 54 -10.55 -11.27 -6.18
CA LEU A 54 -9.41 -11.54 -7.07
C LEU A 54 -9.07 -10.37 -8.00
N PHE A 55 -9.50 -9.16 -7.67
CA PHE A 55 -9.12 -7.93 -8.36
C PHE A 55 -8.83 -6.83 -7.33
N PHE A 56 -7.72 -6.12 -7.49
CA PHE A 56 -7.29 -5.10 -6.53
C PHE A 56 -6.43 -4.04 -7.22
N ARG A 57 -6.72 -2.76 -6.97
CA ARG A 57 -5.89 -1.66 -7.45
C ARG A 57 -4.90 -1.24 -6.37
N ILE A 58 -3.61 -1.34 -6.64
CA ILE A 58 -2.55 -0.89 -5.73
C ILE A 58 -2.59 0.64 -5.60
N SER A 59 -2.27 1.15 -4.41
CA SER A 59 -2.15 2.60 -4.19
C SER A 59 -0.97 3.19 -4.96
N SER A 60 -1.14 4.37 -5.56
CA SER A 60 -0.02 5.13 -6.14
C SER A 60 1.00 5.55 -5.09
N ASP A 61 0.57 5.68 -3.84
CA ASP A 61 1.43 6.04 -2.70
C ASP A 61 2.24 4.86 -2.14
N LEU A 62 2.23 3.69 -2.81
CA LEU A 62 3.00 2.50 -2.38
C LEU A 62 4.48 2.85 -2.17
N VAL A 63 5.04 3.62 -3.12
CA VAL A 63 6.39 4.17 -3.05
C VAL A 63 6.27 5.70 -3.04
N PRO A 64 6.44 6.36 -1.87
CA PRO A 64 6.38 7.81 -1.79
C PRO A 64 7.38 8.47 -2.73
N PHE A 65 6.92 9.45 -3.51
CA PHE A 65 7.76 10.28 -4.39
C PHE A 65 8.50 9.53 -5.50
N ALA A 66 8.06 8.33 -5.90
CA ALA A 66 8.72 7.55 -6.95
C ALA A 66 8.88 8.26 -8.30
N SER A 67 8.02 9.25 -8.58
CA SER A 67 8.05 10.05 -9.81
C SER A 67 8.48 11.50 -9.58
N HIS A 68 9.00 11.84 -8.40
CA HIS A 68 9.45 13.18 -8.09
C HIS A 68 10.78 13.48 -8.83
N PRO A 69 10.95 14.67 -9.42
CA PRO A 69 12.20 15.08 -10.09
C PRO A 69 13.39 15.22 -9.13
#